data_AF-A0A315VXI8-F1
#
_entry.id   AF-A0A315VXI8-F1
#
_cell.length_a   1.000
_cell.length_b   1.000
_cell.length_c   1.000
_cell.angle_alpha   90.00
_cell.angle_beta   90.00
_cell.angle_gamma   90.00
#
_symmetry.space_group_name_H-M   'P 1'
#
loop_
_entity.id
_entity.type
_entity.pdbx_description
1 polymer ?
#
loop_
_entity_poly.entity_id
_entity_poly.type
_entity_poly.pdbx_seq_one_letter_code
_entity_poly.pdbx_strand_id
1 'polypeptide(L)'
;MPRGKETSEDIRKKVVTAHRSGGSYKTVSKRFQLLPSTVRQIIYKWRALGITATLPRTSGINVHVSTIRRNINRHGIHGRVARRKPLLSRKNKAARLKFAREHLDKPEAFWTEESKTELFGLNHWHHI
;
A
#
# COMPACT_ATOMS: atom_id res chain seq x y z
N MET A 1 -8.26 -19.23 -3.21
CA MET A 1 -8.89 -19.15 -1.88
C MET A 1 -10.22 -18.40 -2.00
N PRO A 2 -11.37 -19.09 -1.98
CA PRO A 2 -12.69 -18.44 -1.90
C PRO A 2 -12.81 -17.68 -0.57
N ARG A 3 -13.38 -16.48 -0.60
CA ARG A 3 -13.62 -15.68 0.63
C ARG A 3 -14.88 -16.20 1.34
N GLY A 4 -14.91 -16.03 2.66
CA GLY A 4 -16.09 -16.34 3.48
C GLY A 4 -17.31 -15.49 3.11
N LYS A 5 -18.50 -16.01 3.46
CA LYS A 5 -19.80 -15.39 3.18
C LYS A 5 -19.89 -13.99 3.77
N GLU A 6 -20.30 -13.01 2.96
CA GLU A 6 -20.53 -11.65 3.43
C GLU A 6 -21.71 -11.58 4.41
N THR A 7 -21.59 -10.76 5.46
CA THR A 7 -22.73 -10.46 6.34
C THR A 7 -23.80 -9.69 5.58
N SER A 8 -25.06 -10.07 5.74
CA SER A 8 -26.19 -9.39 5.08
C SER A 8 -26.25 -7.90 5.46
N GLU A 9 -26.63 -7.05 4.50
CA GLU A 9 -26.80 -5.61 4.71
C GLU A 9 -27.83 -5.31 5.81
N ASP A 10 -28.90 -6.11 5.89
CA ASP A 10 -29.93 -5.97 6.93
C ASP A 10 -29.34 -6.16 8.34
N ILE A 11 -28.45 -7.15 8.52
CA ILE A 11 -27.76 -7.38 9.78
C ILE A 11 -26.88 -6.18 10.12
N ARG A 12 -26.18 -5.58 9.14
CA ARG A 12 -25.34 -4.39 9.36
C ARG A 12 -26.18 -3.18 9.78
N LYS A 13 -27.34 -2.95 9.16
CA LYS A 13 -28.27 -1.89 9.56
C LYS A 13 -28.75 -2.07 11.00
N LYS A 14 -29.16 -3.30 11.37
CA LYS A 14 -29.58 -3.63 12.74
C LYS A 14 -28.46 -3.48 13.78
N VAL A 15 -27.22 -3.75 13.41
CA VAL A 15 -26.04 -3.50 14.26
C VAL A 15 -25.84 -2.00 14.51
N VAL A 16 -25.98 -1.17 13.48
CA VAL A 16 -25.84 0.29 13.63
C VAL A 16 -26.97 0.88 14.47
N THR A 17 -28.22 0.44 14.31
CA THR A 17 -29.33 0.92 15.14
C THR A 17 -29.14 0.55 16.61
N ALA A 18 -28.75 -0.70 16.90
CA ALA A 18 -28.47 -1.16 18.26
C ALA A 18 -27.27 -0.44 18.91
N HIS A 19 -26.27 -0.03 18.11
CA HIS A 19 -25.16 0.79 18.60
C HIS A 19 -25.60 2.24 18.87
N ARG A 20 -26.45 2.81 18.01
CA ARG A 20 -27.00 4.17 18.18
C ARG A 20 -27.87 4.29 19.43
N SER A 21 -28.55 3.21 19.83
CA SER A 21 -29.28 3.12 21.10
C SER A 21 -28.39 2.87 22.33
N GLY A 22 -27.06 3.04 22.22
CA GLY A 22 -26.12 2.90 23.33
C GLY A 22 -25.69 1.46 23.65
N GLY A 23 -25.99 0.50 22.78
CA GLY A 23 -25.61 -0.90 22.99
C GLY A 23 -24.10 -1.12 22.93
N SER A 24 -23.53 -1.81 23.93
CA SER A 24 -22.12 -2.18 23.92
C SER A 24 -21.77 -3.16 22.80
N TYR A 25 -20.54 -3.13 22.30
CA TYR A 25 -20.07 -4.04 21.24
C TYR A 25 -20.27 -5.52 21.58
N LYS A 26 -20.10 -5.91 22.86
CA LYS A 26 -20.28 -7.29 23.33
C LYS A 26 -21.75 -7.71 23.30
N THR A 27 -22.64 -6.81 23.72
CA THR A 27 -24.10 -7.04 23.74
C THR A 27 -24.65 -7.18 22.32
N VAL A 28 -24.23 -6.30 21.42
CA VAL A 28 -24.62 -6.32 19.99
C VAL A 28 -24.09 -7.58 19.30
N SER A 29 -22.84 -7.96 19.59
CA SER A 29 -22.23 -9.20 19.07
C SER A 29 -23.02 -10.45 19.45
N LYS A 30 -23.37 -10.61 20.73
CA LYS A 30 -24.18 -11.75 21.21
C LYS A 30 -25.56 -11.79 20.57
N ARG A 31 -26.23 -10.63 20.47
CA ARG A 31 -27.58 -10.52 19.90
C ARG A 31 -27.66 -10.96 18.44
N PHE A 32 -26.66 -10.60 17.63
CA PHE A 32 -26.63 -10.90 16.20
C PHE A 32 -25.75 -12.10 15.84
N GLN A 33 -25.23 -12.84 16.83
CA GLN A 33 -24.33 -14.00 16.65
C GLN A 33 -23.13 -13.68 15.75
N LEU A 34 -22.60 -12.47 15.86
CA LEU A 34 -21.44 -12.01 15.11
C LEU A 34 -20.22 -11.95 16.01
N LEU A 35 -19.02 -12.14 15.45
CA LEU A 35 -17.79 -11.86 16.19
C LEU A 35 -17.74 -10.37 16.60
N PRO A 36 -17.25 -10.04 17.81
CA PRO A 36 -17.10 -8.65 18.26
C PRO A 36 -16.24 -7.79 17.32
N SER A 37 -15.25 -8.39 16.66
CA SER A 37 -14.42 -7.74 15.64
C SER A 37 -15.24 -7.29 14.42
N THR A 38 -16.19 -8.10 13.97
CA THR A 38 -17.10 -7.77 12.87
C THR A 38 -17.99 -6.58 13.24
N VAL A 39 -18.54 -6.56 14.46
CA VAL A 39 -19.33 -5.42 14.97
C VAL A 39 -18.49 -4.14 14.98
N ARG A 40 -17.25 -4.20 15.48
CA ARG A 40 -16.33 -3.05 15.43
C ARG A 40 -16.07 -2.57 14.01
N GLN A 41 -15.84 -3.48 13.07
CA GLN A 41 -15.59 -3.13 11.67
C GLN A 41 -16.80 -2.47 10.99
N ILE A 42 -18.01 -2.93 11.30
CA ILE A 42 -19.26 -2.31 10.82
C ILE A 42 -19.35 -0.86 11.32
N ILE A 43 -19.15 -0.65 12.62
CA ILE A 43 -19.29 0.67 13.24
C ILE A 43 -18.16 1.61 12.82
N TYR A 44 -16.92 1.11 12.70
CA TYR A 44 -15.79 1.87 12.17
C TYR A 44 -16.09 2.41 10.77
N LYS A 45 -16.57 1.55 9.86
CA LYS A 45 -16.93 1.95 8.50
C LYS A 45 -18.10 2.92 8.47
N TRP A 46 -19.14 2.67 9.26
CA TRP A 46 -20.30 3.55 9.36
C TRP A 46 -19.90 4.96 9.84
N ARG A 47 -19.02 5.07 10.85
CA ARG A 47 -18.51 6.36 11.33
C ARG A 47 -17.65 7.10 10.29
N ALA A 48 -16.88 6.37 9.49
CA ALA A 48 -15.96 6.96 8.51
C ALA A 48 -16.66 7.38 7.21
N LEU A 49 -17.63 6.59 6.73
CA LEU A 49 -18.22 6.75 5.40
C LEU A 49 -19.72 7.07 5.42
N GLY A 50 -20.40 6.90 6.55
CA GLY A 50 -21.85 7.05 6.66
C GLY A 50 -22.67 5.92 6.01
N ILE A 51 -22.02 4.91 5.44
CA ILE A 51 -22.66 3.84 4.66
C ILE A 51 -22.70 2.54 5.48
N THR A 52 -23.83 1.83 5.45
CA THR A 52 -24.02 0.49 6.06
C THR A 52 -23.79 -0.65 5.07
N ALA A 53 -23.90 -0.38 3.77
CA ALA A 53 -23.60 -1.31 2.70
C ALA A 53 -22.09 -1.51 2.51
N THR A 54 -21.69 -2.67 1.98
CA THR A 54 -20.33 -2.86 1.47
C THR A 54 -20.21 -2.13 0.15
N LEU A 55 -19.25 -1.22 0.03
CA LEU A 55 -18.92 -0.64 -1.28
C LEU A 55 -18.49 -1.77 -2.22
N PRO A 56 -19.02 -1.81 -3.45
CA PRO A 56 -18.65 -2.83 -4.41
C PRO A 56 -17.15 -2.68 -4.70
N ARG A 57 -16.41 -3.78 -4.55
CA ARG A 57 -14.94 -3.78 -4.70
C ARG A 57 -14.52 -3.50 -6.13
N THR A 58 -15.41 -3.79 -7.07
CA THR A 58 -15.31 -3.53 -8.50
C THR A 58 -16.61 -2.88 -8.92
N SER A 59 -16.60 -2.04 -9.95
CA SER A 59 -17.82 -1.42 -10.47
C SER A 59 -18.84 -2.41 -11.06
N GLY A 60 -18.53 -3.72 -11.10
CA GLY A 60 -19.33 -4.73 -11.79
C GLY A 60 -19.29 -4.61 -13.33
N ILE A 61 -18.60 -3.59 -13.85
CA ILE A 61 -18.50 -3.33 -15.28
C ILE A 61 -17.37 -4.18 -15.86
N ASN A 62 -17.72 -5.03 -16.82
CA ASN A 62 -16.73 -5.74 -17.62
C ASN A 62 -16.19 -4.78 -18.68
N VAL A 63 -14.96 -4.30 -18.47
CA VAL A 63 -14.23 -3.49 -19.44
C VAL A 63 -12.98 -4.22 -19.89
N HIS A 64 -12.67 -4.14 -21.19
CA HIS A 64 -11.45 -4.72 -21.72
C HIS A 64 -10.22 -3.98 -21.17
N VAL A 65 -9.13 -4.72 -20.89
CA VAL A 65 -7.89 -4.19 -20.29
C VAL A 65 -7.31 -3.02 -21.11
N SER A 66 -7.46 -3.05 -22.44
CA SER A 66 -7.01 -1.93 -23.30
C SER A 66 -7.78 -0.63 -23.03
N THR A 67 -9.07 -0.71 -22.71
CA THR A 67 -9.89 0.47 -22.36
C THR A 67 -9.41 1.07 -21.04
N ILE A 68 -9.12 0.24 -20.05
CA ILE A 68 -8.52 0.67 -18.77
C ILE A 68 -7.18 1.37 -19.04
N ARG A 69 -6.29 0.72 -19.81
CA ARG A 69 -4.95 1.24 -20.12
C ARG A 69 -5.01 2.58 -20.86
N ARG A 70 -5.86 2.71 -21.88
CA ARG A 70 -6.05 3.98 -22.63
C ARG A 70 -6.51 5.11 -21.71
N ASN A 71 -7.46 4.83 -20.82
CA ASN A 71 -7.96 5.83 -19.88
C ASN A 71 -6.88 6.27 -18.87
N ILE A 72 -6.18 5.31 -18.28
CA ILE A 72 -5.05 5.54 -17.36
C ILE A 72 -3.97 6.41 -18.02
N ASN A 73 -3.59 6.10 -19.27
CA ASN A 73 -2.60 6.86 -20.03
C ASN A 73 -3.09 8.28 -20.37
N ARG A 74 -4.38 8.47 -20.72
CA ARG A 74 -4.97 9.80 -20.96
C ARG A 74 -4.85 10.72 -19.75
N HIS A 75 -4.96 10.15 -18.54
CA HIS A 75 -4.78 10.89 -17.29
C HIS A 75 -3.32 11.00 -16.84
N GLY A 76 -2.35 10.60 -17.66
CA GLY A 76 -0.93 10.71 -17.36
C GLY A 76 -0.42 9.75 -16.28
N ILE A 77 -1.25 8.78 -15.87
CA ILE A 77 -0.88 7.79 -14.86
C ILE A 77 -0.09 6.69 -15.57
N HIS A 78 1.23 6.75 -15.48
CA HIS A 78 2.06 5.77 -16.15
C HIS A 78 2.68 4.79 -15.15
N GLY A 79 2.67 3.51 -15.50
CA GLY A 79 3.47 2.52 -14.80
C GLY A 79 4.96 2.88 -14.87
N ARG A 80 5.63 2.86 -13.71
CA ARG A 80 7.09 3.05 -13.58
C ARG A 80 7.64 2.00 -12.63
N VAL A 81 8.86 1.56 -12.89
CA VAL A 81 9.59 0.64 -12.00
C VAL A 81 10.46 1.47 -11.06
N ALA A 82 10.36 1.22 -9.76
CA ALA A 82 11.23 1.87 -8.78
C ALA A 82 12.70 1.49 -9.04
N ARG A 83 13.61 2.48 -9.06
CA ARG A 83 15.04 2.21 -9.21
C ARG A 83 15.57 1.50 -7.96
N ARG A 84 16.42 0.48 -8.15
CA ARG A 84 17.14 -0.17 -7.05
C ARG A 84 18.10 0.86 -6.44
N LYS A 85 17.82 1.28 -5.20
CA LYS A 85 18.66 2.21 -4.44
C LYS A 85 19.25 1.46 -3.26
N PRO A 86 20.56 1.58 -2.98
CA PRO A 86 21.13 1.01 -1.76
C PRO A 86 20.43 1.62 -0.54
N LEU A 87 20.19 0.80 0.48
CA LEU A 87 19.63 1.26 1.74
C LEU A 87 20.69 2.09 2.48
N LEU A 88 20.46 3.40 2.60
CA LEU A 88 21.36 4.30 3.32
C LEU A 88 20.80 4.59 4.71
N SER A 89 21.61 4.29 5.74
CA SER A 89 21.32 4.71 7.11
C SER A 89 21.30 6.25 7.21
N ARG A 90 20.68 6.79 8.27
CA ARG A 90 20.67 8.25 8.50
C ARG A 90 22.08 8.83 8.64
N LYS A 91 22.99 8.08 9.31
CA LYS A 91 24.43 8.42 9.42
C LYS A 91 25.08 8.53 8.04
N ASN A 92 24.85 7.55 7.16
CA ASN A 92 25.47 7.51 5.83
C ASN A 92 24.93 8.64 4.93
N LYS A 93 23.65 8.99 5.04
CA LYS A 93 23.07 10.14 4.32
C LYS A 93 23.72 11.46 4.75
N ALA A 94 23.90 11.67 6.04
CA ALA A 94 24.53 12.88 6.58
C ALA A 94 26.00 12.99 6.17
N ALA A 95 26.76 11.88 6.29
CA ALA A 95 28.15 11.83 5.86
C ALA A 95 28.32 12.11 4.37
N ARG A 96 27.47 11.51 3.52
CA ARG A 96 27.47 11.76 2.06
C ARG A 96 27.15 13.22 1.73
N LEU A 97 26.18 13.82 2.43
CA LEU A 97 25.82 15.23 2.21
C LEU A 97 26.95 16.16 2.64
N LYS A 98 27.59 15.90 3.79
CA LYS A 98 28.75 16.66 4.26
C LYS A 98 29.89 16.58 3.25
N PHE A 99 30.24 15.37 2.82
CA PHE A 99 31.27 15.13 1.81
C PHE A 99 30.97 15.89 0.51
N ALA A 100 29.75 15.80 -0.02
CA ALA A 100 29.36 16.50 -1.25
C ALA A 100 29.50 18.02 -1.15
N ARG A 101 29.19 18.61 0.02
CA ARG A 101 29.35 20.05 0.25
C ARG A 101 30.80 20.47 0.33
N GLU A 102 31.63 19.71 1.04
CA GLU A 102 33.06 20.00 1.23
C GLU A 102 33.89 19.84 -0.05
N HIS A 103 33.39 19.05 -1.01
CA HIS A 103 34.11 18.71 -2.24
C HIS A 103 33.45 19.29 -3.50
N LEU A 104 32.51 20.23 -3.37
CA LEU A 104 31.76 20.80 -4.50
C LEU A 104 32.68 21.51 -5.52
N ASP A 105 33.67 22.25 -5.03
CA ASP A 105 34.58 23.08 -5.85
C ASP A 105 35.94 22.41 -6.11
N LYS A 106 36.03 21.08 -5.89
CA LYS A 106 37.28 20.35 -6.14
C LYS A 106 37.53 20.29 -7.65
N PRO A 107 38.79 20.50 -8.10
CA PRO A 107 39.11 20.39 -9.52
C PRO A 107 38.89 18.95 -10.01
N GLU A 108 38.61 18.77 -11.31
CA GLU A 108 38.32 17.46 -11.91
C GLU A 108 39.40 16.40 -11.59
N ALA A 109 40.68 16.82 -11.53
CA ALA A 109 41.81 15.97 -11.17
C ALA A 109 41.69 15.30 -9.78
N PHE A 110 40.90 15.88 -8.87
CA PHE A 110 40.60 15.27 -7.55
C PHE A 110 39.74 14.01 -7.68
N TRP A 111 38.90 13.93 -8.72
CA TRP A 111 37.93 12.84 -8.90
C TRP A 111 38.48 11.66 -9.72
N THR A 112 39.66 11.80 -10.32
CA THR A 112 40.24 10.83 -11.27
C THR A 112 41.13 9.76 -10.66
N GLU A 113 41.38 9.76 -9.34
CA GLU A 113 42.19 8.72 -8.69
C GLU A 113 41.36 7.47 -8.38
N GLU A 114 41.71 6.39 -9.11
CA GLU A 114 41.31 4.98 -9.03
C GLU A 114 39.87 4.58 -9.41
N SER A 115 39.65 4.38 -10.71
CA SER A 115 38.72 3.38 -11.21
C SER A 115 39.35 1.99 -11.14
N LYS A 116 38.91 1.13 -10.22
CA LYS A 116 39.17 -0.31 -10.28
C LYS A 116 38.37 -0.92 -11.44
N THR A 117 38.97 -1.00 -12.62
CA THR A 117 38.38 -1.71 -13.77
C THR A 117 38.58 -3.21 -13.57
N GLU A 118 37.53 -3.93 -13.12
CA GLU A 118 37.52 -5.39 -13.23
C GLU A 118 37.31 -5.76 -14.71
N LEU A 119 38.35 -6.30 -15.34
CA LEU A 119 38.41 -6.59 -16.77
C LEU A 119 37.71 -7.91 -17.17
N PHE A 120 37.30 -8.76 -16.20
CA PHE A 120 36.73 -10.09 -16.49
C PHE A 120 35.74 -10.60 -15.41
N GLY A 121 34.44 -10.61 -15.76
CA GLY A 121 33.41 -11.64 -15.48
C GLY A 121 32.93 -11.91 -14.04
N LEU A 122 31.80 -12.56 -13.76
CA LEU A 122 30.63 -13.07 -14.49
C LEU A 122 29.67 -13.57 -13.38
N ASN A 123 28.41 -13.12 -13.37
CA ASN A 123 27.39 -13.65 -12.46
C ASN A 123 26.89 -15.02 -12.96
N HIS A 124 27.67 -16.09 -12.74
CA HIS A 124 27.17 -17.46 -12.86
C HIS A 124 26.68 -17.92 -11.48
N TRP A 125 25.37 -17.82 -11.26
CA TRP A 125 24.73 -18.44 -10.11
C TRP A 125 24.39 -19.89 -10.49
N HIS A 126 25.28 -20.83 -10.18
CA HIS A 126 24.90 -22.24 -10.08
C HIS A 126 24.72 -22.56 -8.60
N HIS A 127 23.47 -22.83 -8.20
CA HIS A 127 23.19 -23.65 -7.03
C HIS A 127 22.13 -24.67 -7.42
N ILE A 128 22.53 -25.94 -7.26
CA ILE A 128 21.72 -27.15 -7.26
C ILE A 128 20.79 -27.12 -6.04
#